data_AF-A0A1Y2DX08-F1
#
_entry.id   AF-A0A1Y2DX08-F1
#
_cell.length_a   1.000
_cell.length_b   1.000
_cell.length_c   1.000
_cell.angle_alpha   90.00
_cell.angle_beta   90.00
_cell.angle_gamma   90.00
#
_symmetry.space_group_name_H-M   'P 1'
#
loop_
_entity.id
_entity.type
_entity.pdbx_description
1 polymer ?
#
loop_
_entity_poly.entity_id
_entity_poly.type
_entity_poly.pdbx_seq_one_letter_code
_entity_poly.pdbx_strand_id
1 'polypeptide(L)' 'MAAQSGIAPTAELTSTWATALSSTTTRLLKITIDKEQLVPAAEFEVKGGFESDFELFGGEGVVEEQAPAYYLYR' A
#
# COMPACT_ATOMS: atom_id res chain seq x y z
N MET A 1 20.74 9.31 -8.46
CA MET A 1 20.23 8.00 -8.01
C MET A 1 21.23 7.45 -7.01
N ALA A 2 20.96 7.55 -5.71
CA ALA A 2 21.83 7.00 -4.66
C ALA A 2 21.34 5.58 -4.33
N ALA A 3 22.27 4.62 -4.32
CA ALA A 3 22.10 3.20 -3.92
C ALA A 3 20.71 2.59 -4.20
N GLN A 4 20.40 2.35 -5.49
CA GLN A 4 19.23 1.57 -5.86
C GLN A 4 19.48 0.12 -5.41
N SER A 5 18.67 -0.40 -4.49
CA SER A 5 18.82 -1.74 -3.92
C SER A 5 18.58 -2.88 -4.93
N GLY A 6 18.18 -2.56 -6.16
CA GLY A 6 17.74 -3.54 -7.16
C GLY A 6 16.31 -4.07 -6.92
N ILE A 7 15.68 -3.68 -5.81
CA ILE A 7 14.31 -4.09 -5.45
C ILE A 7 13.33 -3.44 -6.45
N ALA A 8 12.50 -4.28 -7.05
CA ALA A 8 11.51 -3.89 -8.04
C ALA A 8 10.10 -4.35 -7.63
N PRO A 9 9.03 -3.69 -8.11
CA PRO A 9 7.67 -4.15 -7.91
C PRO A 9 7.39 -5.44 -8.65
N THR A 10 6.62 -6.33 -8.03
CA THR A 10 6.09 -7.52 -8.70
C THR A 10 5.05 -7.14 -9.76
N ALA A 11 4.84 -8.03 -10.72
CA ALA A 11 3.75 -7.88 -11.69
C ALA A 11 2.38 -7.78 -11.00
N GLU A 12 2.21 -8.53 -9.90
CA GLU A 12 1.02 -8.44 -9.05
C GLU A 12 0.84 -7.04 -8.48
N LEU A 13 1.87 -6.44 -7.86
CA LEU A 13 1.80 -5.07 -7.34
C LEU A 13 1.43 -4.07 -8.44
N THR A 14 2.01 -4.20 -9.64
CA THR A 14 1.69 -3.31 -10.76
C THR A 14 0.25 -3.46 -11.24
N SER A 15 -0.30 -4.69 -11.23
CA SER A 15 -1.69 -4.95 -11.57
C SER A 15 -2.64 -4.42 -10.51
N THR A 16 -2.35 -4.65 -9.23
CA THR A 16 -3.10 -4.11 -8.09
C THR A 16 -3.14 -2.60 -8.15
N TRP A 17 -2.01 -1.95 -8.43
CA TRP A 17 -1.94 -0.51 -8.60
C TRP A 17 -2.79 0.01 -9.77
N ALA A 18 -2.74 -0.66 -10.94
CA ALA A 18 -3.57 -0.28 -12.09
C ALA A 18 -5.07 -0.40 -11.78
N THR A 19 -5.47 -1.44 -11.04
CA THR A 19 -6.84 -1.61 -10.53
C THR A 19 -7.20 -0.50 -9.54
N ALA A 20 -6.33 -0.20 -8.57
CA ALA A 20 -6.56 0.85 -7.57
C ALA A 20 -6.71 2.25 -8.21
N LEU A 21 -5.96 2.54 -9.28
CA LEU A 21 -6.08 3.79 -10.03
C LEU A 21 -7.42 3.95 -10.76
N SER A 22 -8.02 2.85 -11.20
CA SER A 22 -9.33 2.86 -11.87
C SER A 22 -10.50 2.67 -10.89
N SER A 23 -10.22 2.23 -9.67
CA SER A 23 -11.18 2.03 -8.61
C SER A 23 -11.60 3.34 -7.95
N THR A 24 -12.90 3.51 -7.73
CA THR A 24 -13.43 4.58 -6.87
C THR A 24 -13.47 4.18 -5.41
N THR A 25 -13.34 2.89 -5.10
CA THR A 25 -13.48 2.34 -3.75
C THR A 25 -12.15 2.13 -3.05
N THR A 26 -11.01 2.02 -3.76
CA THR A 26 -9.71 1.86 -3.10
C THR A 26 -9.23 3.19 -2.51
N ARG A 27 -8.90 3.20 -1.21
CA ARG A 27 -8.37 4.36 -0.50
C ARG A 27 -6.88 4.22 -0.20
N LEU A 28 -6.50 3.04 0.29
CA LEU A 28 -5.17 2.78 0.84
C LEU A 28 -4.65 1.44 0.31
N LEU A 29 -3.40 1.43 -0.14
CA LEU A 29 -2.64 0.23 -0.48
C LEU A 29 -1.38 0.17 0.41
N LYS A 30 -1.23 -0.93 1.15
CA LYS A 30 -0.02 -1.27 1.90
C LYS A 30 0.91 -2.09 1.03
N ILE A 31 2.18 -1.73 1.01
CA ILE A 31 3.24 -2.38 0.23
C ILE A 31 4.38 -2.74 1.17
N THR A 32 4.84 -3.97 1.11
CA THR A 32 5.99 -4.45 1.88
C THR A 32 7.09 -4.93 0.94
N ILE A 33 8.27 -5.17 1.51
CA ILE A 33 9.35 -5.86 0.82
C ILE A 33 9.34 -7.31 1.28
N ASP A 34 9.11 -8.24 0.35
CA ASP A 34 9.31 -9.68 0.57
C ASP A 34 10.28 -10.21 -0.49
N LYS A 35 11.28 -11.00 -0.05
CA LYS A 35 12.29 -11.61 -0.92
C LYS A 35 12.88 -10.65 -1.97
N GLU A 36 13.27 -9.46 -1.53
CA GLU A 36 13.85 -8.40 -2.38
C GLU A 36 12.92 -7.87 -3.48
N GLN A 37 11.61 -7.99 -3.29
CA GLN A 37 10.59 -7.47 -4.19
C GLN A 37 9.55 -6.63 -3.45
N LEU A 38 9.02 -5.60 -4.09
CA LEU A 38 7.86 -4.87 -3.56
C LEU A 38 6.59 -5.64 -3.90
N VAL A 39 5.85 -6.02 -2.87
CA VAL A 39 4.62 -6.83 -2.98
C VAL A 39 3.42 -6.08 -2.39
N PRO A 40 2.21 -6.27 -2.93
CA PRO A 40 1.00 -5.74 -2.30
C PRO A 40 0.72 -6.55 -1.03
N ALA A 41 0.50 -5.87 0.10
CA ALA A 41 0.27 -6.52 1.39
C ALA A 41 -1.19 -6.43 1.84
N ALA A 42 -1.85 -5.29 1.59
CA ALA A 42 -3.26 -5.11 1.93
C ALA A 42 -3.87 -3.95 1.15
N GLU A 43 -5.18 -4.04 0.88
CA GLU A 43 -6.01 -3.00 0.28
C GLU A 43 -7.14 -2.63 1.23
N PHE A 44 -7.42 -1.33 1.33
CA PHE A 44 -8.51 -0.84 2.17
C PHE A 44 -9.42 0.08 1.35
N GLU A 45 -10.71 -0.12 1.57
CA GLU A 45 -11.75 0.62 0.87
C GLU A 45 -12.05 1.96 1.55
N VAL A 46 -12.56 2.90 0.75
CA VAL A 46 -13.14 4.19 1.18
C VAL A 46 -14.31 3.90 2.12
N LYS A 47 -14.28 4.49 3.33
CA LYS A 47 -15.39 4.42 4.29
C LYS A 47 -16.11 5.75 4.45
N GLY A 48 -15.47 6.85 4.09
CA GLY A 48 -16.02 8.20 4.20
C GLY A 48 -15.21 9.26 3.45
N GLY A 49 -15.04 10.42 4.09
CA GLY A 49 -14.22 11.51 3.57
C GLY A 49 -12.72 11.24 3.75
N PHE A 50 -11.87 12.00 3.06
CA PHE A 50 -10.42 11.87 3.12
C PHE A 50 -9.85 11.88 4.56
N GLU A 51 -10.35 12.76 5.42
CA GLU A 51 -9.88 12.86 6.81
C GLU A 51 -10.32 11.67 7.66
N SER A 52 -11.59 11.27 7.55
CA SER A 52 -12.12 10.10 8.26
C SER A 52 -11.44 8.80 7.81
N ASP A 53 -11.16 8.69 6.52
CA ASP A 53 -10.44 7.55 5.96
C ASP A 53 -8.97 7.50 6.40
N PHE A 54 -8.39 8.62 6.86
CA PHE A 54 -7.02 8.61 7.38
C PHE A 54 -6.93 7.85 8.71
N GLU A 55 -8.05 7.71 9.43
CA GLU A 55 -8.14 6.87 10.63
C GLU A 55 -7.91 5.38 10.34
N LEU A 56 -7.97 4.95 9.06
CA LEU A 56 -7.62 3.58 8.65
C LEU A 56 -6.21 3.18 9.11
N PHE A 57 -5.27 4.12 9.21
CA PHE A 57 -3.92 3.83 9.72
C PHE A 57 -3.89 3.39 11.18
N GLY A 58 -4.92 3.74 11.97
CA GLY A 58 -5.09 3.25 13.35
C GLY A 58 -5.74 1.87 13.44
N GLY A 59 -6.13 1.27 12.31
CA GLY A 59 -6.71 -0.06 12.26
C GLY A 59 -5.69 -1.17 12.57
N GLU A 60 -6.17 -2.24 13.21
CA GLU A 60 -5.35 -3.41 13.50
C GLU A 60 -4.79 -4.01 12.19
N GLY A 61 -3.48 -4.27 12.18
CA GLY A 61 -2.79 -4.85 11.03
C GLY A 61 -2.47 -3.90 9.88
N VAL A 62 -2.92 -2.63 9.93
CA VAL A 62 -2.59 -1.63 8.92
C VAL A 62 -1.14 -1.19 9.10
N VAL A 63 -0.82 -0.60 10.26
CA VAL A 63 0.55 -0.22 10.65
C VAL A 63 1.07 -1.19 11.70
N GLU A 64 2.27 -1.71 11.48
CA GLU A 64 2.95 -2.62 12.40
C GLU A 64 4.13 -1.91 13.05
N GLU A 65 4.25 -1.96 14.39
CA GLU A 65 5.25 -1.19 15.13
C GLU A 65 6.70 -1.53 14.77
N GLN A 66 6.95 -2.79 14.42
CA GLN A 66 8.30 -3.33 14.22
C GLN A 66 8.58 -3.75 12.77
N ALA A 67 7.67 -3.46 11.84
CA ALA A 67 7.81 -3.81 10.44
C ALA A 67 7.57 -2.58 9.55
N PRO A 68 8.61 -2.07 8.86
CA PRO A 68 8.44 -0.96 7.94
C PRO A 68 7.63 -1.40 6.71
N ALA A 69 6.76 -0.51 6.26
CA ALA A 69 5.97 -0.67 5.05
C ALA A 69 5.81 0.67 4.33
N TYR A 70 5.50 0.62 3.05
CA TYR A 70 5.08 1.77 2.27
C TYR A 70 3.58 1.79 2.15
N TYR A 71 3.01 3.00 2.07
CA TYR A 71 1.58 3.21 1.98
C TYR A 71 1.29 4.19 0.85
N LEU A 72 0.43 3.79 -0.08
CA LEU A 72 -0.13 4.67 -1.09
C LEU A 72 -1.55 5.03 -0.66
N TYR A 73 -1.75 6.30 -0.35
CA TYR A 73 -3.03 6.84 0.13
C TYR A 73 -3.56 7.84 -0.90
N ARG A 74 -4.80 7.63 -1.35
CA ARG A 74 -5.47 8.48 -2.34
C ARG A 74 -6.27 9.58 -1.66
#